data_AF-A0AAN7VDH6-F1
#
_entry.id   AF-A0AAN7VDH6-F1
#
_cell.length_a   1.000
_cell.length_b   1.000
_cell.length_c   1.000
_cell.angle_alpha   90.00
_cell.angle_beta   90.00
_cell.angle_gamma   90.00
#
_symmetry.space_group_name_H-M   'P 1'
#
loop_
_entity.id
_entity.type
_entity.pdbx_description
1 polymer ?
#
loop_
_entity_poly.entity_id
_entity_poly.type
_entity_poly.pdbx_seq_one_letter_code
_entity_poly.pdbx_strand_id
1 'polypeptide(L)'
;MKILLAKLPRPWIVDEKKDDGYTALHLAALNNHVEVAEQLVLNGKANMDLQNVNLQTALHLAVERQHTQIVRLLVKETANLNIADKDGDTPLHEALRHHTLSQLRQLQDVQDVGKLLMGLGTQGSDKKSSASIACYLAGNGADLTIKNKKGQTPLDLCPDPNLCKMLTKCHKEKKGEEVEMVPQNLQNTNISSTMDECLVCSDAKRDMLFQPCGHVSCCSACAPRVKKCLICRESVISRIKIEECMVCSDKKSSVLFKPCGHMCACESCAQIMKKCVMCRAQIELMVPMTVCSGGLGTICEVKPEVEIEPTPSTSDINNQGPVMNNGNRDTSNDIQKLQQQLQDIKEQTMCPVCLDRLKNMIFLCGHGLCQMCGDQMSECPICRKAVEKRILLY
;
A
#
# COMPACT_ATOMS: atom_id res chain seq x y z
N MET A 1 27.48 16.35 -14.04
CA MET A 1 26.17 17.04 -13.93
C MET A 1 26.09 18.05 -12.77
N LYS A 2 26.34 17.65 -11.51
CA LYS A 2 26.20 18.54 -10.32
C LYS A 2 26.91 19.89 -10.43
N ILE A 3 28.18 19.90 -10.86
CA ILE A 3 28.95 21.15 -11.01
C ILE A 3 28.38 22.03 -12.12
N LEU A 4 27.95 21.43 -13.24
CA LEU A 4 27.37 22.18 -14.37
C LEU A 4 26.05 22.83 -13.97
N LEU A 5 25.16 22.11 -13.28
CA LEU A 5 23.88 22.64 -12.81
C LEU A 5 24.02 23.68 -11.69
N ALA A 6 25.04 23.57 -10.83
CA ALA A 6 25.24 24.48 -9.72
C ALA A 6 26.03 25.75 -10.08
N LYS A 7 26.90 25.69 -11.10
CA LYS A 7 27.82 26.80 -11.43
C LYS A 7 27.45 27.60 -12.69
N LEU A 8 26.50 27.13 -13.50
CA LEU A 8 26.10 27.82 -14.73
C LEU A 8 24.67 28.35 -14.61
N PRO A 9 24.41 29.65 -14.83
CA PRO A 9 23.07 30.24 -14.79
C PRO A 9 22.29 29.97 -16.09
N ARG A 10 22.48 28.80 -16.72
CA ARG A 10 21.87 28.42 -18.00
C ARG A 10 20.97 27.20 -17.82
N PRO A 11 19.74 27.37 -17.30
CA PRO A 11 18.83 26.24 -17.07
C PRO A 11 18.47 25.50 -18.36
N TRP A 12 18.44 26.18 -19.51
CA TRP A 12 18.09 25.56 -20.81
C TRP A 12 19.15 24.58 -21.35
N ILE A 13 20.37 24.56 -20.80
CA ILE A 13 21.46 23.70 -21.30
C ILE A 13 21.14 22.21 -21.20
N VAL A 14 20.24 21.82 -20.29
CA VAL A 14 19.84 20.42 -20.08
C VAL A 14 18.97 19.89 -21.22
N ASP A 15 18.31 20.79 -21.94
CA ASP A 15 17.37 20.51 -23.02
C ASP A 15 18.00 20.66 -24.42
N GLU A 16 19.27 21.10 -24.47
CA GLU A 16 20.03 21.19 -25.71
C GLU A 16 20.14 19.82 -26.37
N LYS A 17 19.82 19.79 -27.66
CA LYS A 17 19.85 18.58 -28.47
C LYS A 17 21.17 18.51 -29.23
N LYS A 18 21.73 17.30 -29.34
CA LYS A 18 22.76 16.99 -30.34
C LYS A 18 22.16 16.98 -31.75
N ASP A 19 23.01 16.82 -32.75
CA ASP A 19 22.62 16.68 -34.16
C ASP A 19 21.59 15.55 -34.39
N ASP A 20 21.72 14.45 -33.63
CA ASP A 20 20.78 13.32 -33.65
C ASP A 20 19.50 13.56 -32.82
N GLY A 21 19.29 14.77 -32.31
CA GLY A 21 18.12 15.15 -31.50
C GLY A 21 18.17 14.68 -30.04
N TYR A 22 19.22 13.97 -29.62
CA TYR A 22 19.37 13.47 -28.25
C TYR A 22 19.72 14.59 -27.27
N THR A 23 18.96 14.70 -26.18
CA THR A 23 19.30 15.52 -25.02
C THR A 23 20.13 14.71 -24.01
N ALA A 24 20.66 15.39 -22.98
CA ALA A 24 21.34 14.73 -21.88
C ALA A 24 20.45 13.69 -21.17
N LEU A 25 19.14 13.94 -21.07
CA LEU A 25 18.19 13.02 -20.45
C LEU A 25 17.96 11.77 -21.30
N HIS A 26 17.92 11.89 -22.63
CA HIS A 26 17.85 10.72 -23.52
C HIS A 26 19.05 9.80 -23.34
N LEU A 27 20.26 10.37 -23.27
CA LEU A 27 21.49 9.60 -23.09
C LEU A 27 21.56 8.94 -21.72
N ALA A 28 21.09 9.63 -20.66
CA ALA A 28 21.00 9.06 -19.33
C ALA A 28 20.00 7.89 -19.28
N ALA A 29 18.84 8.06 -19.93
CA ALA A 29 17.82 7.03 -20.06
C ALA A 29 18.33 5.81 -20.84
N LEU A 30 19.00 6.02 -21.97
CA LEU A 30 19.53 4.94 -22.81
C LEU A 30 20.58 4.08 -22.09
N ASN A 31 21.46 4.72 -21.31
CA ASN A 31 22.62 4.07 -20.67
C ASN A 31 22.39 3.67 -19.19
N ASN A 32 21.15 3.74 -18.69
CA ASN A 32 20.80 3.46 -17.29
C ASN A 32 21.54 4.31 -16.24
N HIS A 33 21.86 5.56 -16.55
CA HIS A 33 22.52 6.47 -15.61
C HIS A 33 21.49 7.14 -14.69
N VAL A 34 20.97 6.37 -13.72
CA VAL A 34 19.87 6.78 -12.82
C VAL A 34 20.20 8.09 -12.09
N GLU A 35 21.38 8.20 -11.48
CA GLU A 35 21.74 9.40 -10.72
C GLU A 35 21.86 10.63 -11.63
N VAL A 36 22.27 10.45 -12.89
CA VAL A 36 22.36 11.55 -13.85
C VAL A 36 20.95 11.98 -14.26
N ALA A 37 20.06 11.03 -14.54
CA ALA A 37 18.65 11.30 -14.84
C ALA A 37 17.95 12.02 -13.69
N GLU A 38 18.14 11.57 -12.44
CA GLU A 38 17.61 12.26 -11.25
C GLU A 38 18.08 13.70 -11.15
N GLN A 39 19.38 13.95 -11.36
CA GLN A 39 19.92 15.30 -11.30
C GLN A 39 19.38 16.18 -12.44
N LEU A 40 19.22 15.63 -13.65
CA LEU A 40 18.67 16.36 -14.79
C LEU A 40 17.20 16.74 -14.56
N VAL A 41 16.38 15.82 -14.07
CA VAL A 41 14.95 16.06 -13.85
C VAL A 41 14.72 16.95 -12.64
N LEU A 42 15.29 16.60 -11.47
CA LEU A 42 14.97 17.28 -10.20
C LEU A 42 15.68 18.65 -10.07
N ASN A 43 16.96 18.71 -10.42
CA ASN A 43 17.76 19.93 -10.25
C ASN A 43 17.85 20.74 -11.53
N GLY A 44 17.95 20.06 -12.68
CA GLY A 44 18.01 20.69 -13.99
C GLY A 44 16.65 21.12 -14.55
N LYS A 45 15.55 20.57 -14.01
CA LYS A 45 14.19 20.74 -14.57
C LYS A 45 14.13 20.39 -16.06
N ALA A 46 14.87 19.37 -16.47
CA ALA A 46 14.94 18.94 -17.86
C ALA A 46 13.54 18.56 -18.38
N ASN A 47 13.22 19.01 -19.60
CA ASN A 47 11.98 18.67 -20.26
C ASN A 47 12.01 17.20 -20.69
N MET A 48 11.15 16.39 -20.06
CA MET A 48 11.09 14.94 -20.26
C MET A 48 10.39 14.53 -21.56
N ASP A 49 9.63 15.46 -22.15
CA ASP A 49 8.77 15.22 -23.32
C ASP A 49 9.47 15.56 -24.64
N LEU A 50 10.72 16.03 -24.58
CA LEU A 50 11.51 16.29 -25.79
C LEU A 50 11.72 14.99 -26.55
N GLN A 51 11.60 15.08 -27.87
CA GLN A 51 11.77 13.98 -28.79
C GLN A 51 13.09 14.09 -29.58
N ASN A 52 13.77 12.97 -29.81
CA ASN A 52 14.90 12.85 -30.72
C ASN A 52 14.45 12.80 -32.20
N VAL A 53 15.37 12.57 -33.15
CA VAL A 53 15.05 12.49 -34.59
C VAL A 53 14.12 11.32 -34.96
N ASN A 54 14.07 10.28 -34.12
CA ASN A 54 13.14 9.16 -34.25
C ASN A 54 11.81 9.41 -33.52
N LEU A 55 11.56 10.65 -33.10
CA LEU A 55 10.42 11.04 -32.29
C LEU A 55 10.33 10.31 -30.94
N GLN A 56 11.41 9.68 -30.47
CA GLN A 56 11.44 8.98 -29.20
C GLN A 56 11.73 9.96 -28.07
N THR A 57 11.01 9.84 -26.96
CA THR A 57 11.33 10.53 -25.70
C THR A 57 12.31 9.73 -24.86
N ALA A 58 12.84 10.34 -23.80
CA ALA A 58 13.66 9.62 -22.82
C ALA A 58 12.93 8.40 -22.22
N LEU A 59 11.60 8.49 -22.05
CA LEU A 59 10.79 7.38 -21.57
C LEU A 59 10.75 6.20 -22.54
N HIS A 60 10.66 6.44 -23.85
CA HIS A 60 10.72 5.38 -24.87
C HIS A 60 12.03 4.59 -24.73
N LEU A 61 13.17 5.29 -24.66
CA LEU A 61 14.49 4.66 -24.56
C LEU A 61 14.65 3.87 -23.26
N ALA A 62 14.13 4.39 -22.14
CA ALA A 62 14.15 3.68 -20.86
C ALA A 62 13.30 2.40 -20.89
N VAL A 63 12.14 2.43 -21.56
CA VAL A 63 11.25 1.28 -21.71
C VAL A 63 11.83 0.24 -22.66
N GLU A 64 12.31 0.65 -23.84
CA GLU A 64 12.97 -0.21 -24.83
C GLU A 64 14.10 -1.02 -24.18
N ARG A 65 14.88 -0.36 -23.31
CA ARG A 65 16.02 -0.96 -22.61
C ARG A 65 15.70 -1.56 -21.24
N GLN A 66 14.44 -1.57 -20.84
CA GLN A 66 13.96 -2.19 -19.59
C GLN A 66 14.55 -1.55 -18.31
N HIS A 67 14.93 -0.27 -18.36
CA HIS A 67 15.52 0.45 -17.23
C HIS A 67 14.44 0.94 -16.25
N THR A 68 13.91 -0.01 -15.46
CA THR A 68 12.78 0.18 -14.53
C THR A 68 12.90 1.40 -13.62
N GLN A 69 14.09 1.71 -13.11
CA GLN A 69 14.27 2.84 -12.20
C GLN A 69 14.16 4.19 -12.88
N ILE A 70 14.62 4.29 -14.13
CA ILE A 70 14.45 5.50 -14.93
C ILE A 70 12.99 5.66 -15.35
N VAL A 71 12.32 4.57 -15.72
CA VAL A 71 10.87 4.58 -16.00
C VAL A 71 10.10 5.11 -14.78
N ARG A 72 10.38 4.58 -13.58
CA ARG A 72 9.75 5.03 -12.33
C ARG A 72 10.01 6.50 -12.03
N LEU A 73 11.25 6.96 -12.23
CA LEU A 73 11.60 8.37 -12.06
C LEU A 73 10.78 9.27 -12.99
N LEU A 74 10.79 8.98 -14.30
CA LEU A 74 10.10 9.81 -15.29
C LEU A 74 8.59 9.84 -15.08
N VAL A 75 7.97 8.70 -14.76
CA VAL A 75 6.54 8.62 -14.46
C VAL A 75 6.20 9.40 -13.18
N LYS A 76 7.01 9.26 -12.13
CA LYS A 76 6.81 9.96 -10.85
C LYS A 76 6.88 11.48 -11.01
N GLU A 77 7.80 11.95 -11.85
CA GLU A 77 7.96 13.38 -12.14
C GLU A 77 7.00 13.86 -13.25
N THR A 78 5.95 13.08 -13.55
CA THR A 78 4.82 13.44 -14.44
C THR A 78 5.16 13.59 -15.93
N ALA A 79 6.13 12.82 -16.44
CA ALA A 79 6.40 12.75 -17.88
C ALA A 79 5.16 12.31 -18.67
N ASN A 80 4.98 12.83 -19.88
CA ASN A 80 3.86 12.44 -20.73
C ASN A 80 4.05 11.00 -21.27
N LEU A 81 3.16 10.11 -20.86
CA LEU A 81 3.22 8.67 -21.16
C LEU A 81 2.66 8.32 -22.55
N ASN A 82 2.08 9.29 -23.26
CA ASN A 82 1.26 9.07 -24.46
C ASN A 82 1.89 9.68 -25.72
N ILE A 83 3.10 10.22 -25.63
CA ILE A 83 3.84 10.71 -26.79
C ILE A 83 4.16 9.53 -27.69
N ALA A 84 3.91 9.68 -28.99
CA ALA A 84 4.15 8.64 -29.97
C ALA A 84 5.50 8.87 -30.68
N ASP A 85 6.22 7.78 -30.95
CA ASP A 85 7.46 7.79 -31.71
C ASP A 85 7.23 7.82 -33.24
N LYS A 86 8.30 7.63 -34.01
CA LYS A 86 8.25 7.64 -35.47
C LYS A 86 7.37 6.55 -36.06
N ASP A 87 7.14 5.44 -35.37
CA ASP A 87 6.24 4.38 -35.80
C ASP A 87 4.81 4.57 -35.26
N GLY A 88 4.59 5.66 -34.51
CA GLY A 88 3.32 5.94 -33.83
C GLY A 88 3.17 5.13 -32.54
N ASP A 89 4.22 4.43 -32.11
CA ASP A 89 4.19 3.63 -30.90
C ASP A 89 4.39 4.55 -29.68
N THR A 90 3.55 4.36 -28.67
CA THR A 90 3.74 4.99 -27.34
C THR A 90 4.69 4.13 -26.50
N PRO A 91 5.22 4.64 -25.38
CA PRO A 91 6.02 3.83 -24.46
C PRO A 91 5.31 2.54 -24.02
N LEU A 92 3.98 2.54 -23.95
CA LEU A 92 3.21 1.33 -23.63
C LEU A 92 3.19 0.30 -24.77
N HIS A 93 3.14 0.75 -26.03
CA HIS A 93 3.32 -0.15 -27.18
C HIS A 93 4.68 -0.85 -27.11
N GLU A 94 5.74 -0.09 -26.81
CA GLU A 94 7.10 -0.63 -26.75
C GLU A 94 7.28 -1.63 -25.60
N ALA A 95 6.71 -1.34 -24.42
CA ALA A 95 6.72 -2.26 -23.29
C ALA A 95 6.08 -3.62 -23.62
N LEU A 96 4.93 -3.60 -24.32
CA LEU A 96 4.21 -4.81 -24.70
C LEU A 96 4.89 -5.54 -25.86
N ARG A 97 5.38 -4.81 -26.87
CA ARG A 97 6.21 -5.38 -27.95
C ARG A 97 7.40 -6.14 -27.36
N HIS A 98 8.15 -5.54 -26.43
CA HIS A 98 9.29 -6.20 -25.81
C HIS A 98 8.88 -7.42 -24.97
N HIS A 99 7.75 -7.35 -24.26
CA HIS A 99 7.21 -8.50 -23.51
C HIS A 99 6.92 -9.69 -24.45
N THR A 100 6.27 -9.44 -25.58
CA THR A 100 5.93 -10.51 -26.54
C THR A 100 7.13 -11.15 -27.20
N LEU A 101 8.09 -10.33 -27.64
CA LEU A 101 9.32 -10.82 -28.26
C LEU A 101 10.14 -11.64 -27.27
N SER A 102 10.14 -11.24 -25.99
CA SER A 102 10.79 -11.99 -24.92
C SER A 102 10.13 -13.35 -24.69
N GLN A 103 8.80 -13.44 -24.72
CA GLN A 103 8.09 -14.72 -24.61
C GLN A 103 8.30 -15.63 -25.82
N LEU A 104 8.27 -15.07 -27.04
CA LEU A 104 8.50 -15.84 -28.27
C LEU A 104 9.92 -16.41 -28.32
N ARG A 105 10.93 -15.63 -27.94
CA ARG A 105 12.32 -16.11 -27.85
C ARG A 105 12.46 -17.27 -26.88
N GLN A 106 11.82 -17.19 -25.72
CA GLN A 106 11.86 -18.26 -24.73
C GLN A 106 11.25 -19.55 -25.26
N LEU A 107 10.12 -19.49 -25.98
CA LEU A 107 9.49 -20.67 -26.56
C LEU A 107 10.37 -21.33 -27.64
N GLN A 108 11.13 -20.53 -28.38
CA GLN A 108 12.09 -21.03 -29.37
C GLN A 108 13.32 -21.66 -28.71
N ASP A 109 13.81 -21.11 -27.60
CA ASP A 109 14.96 -21.67 -26.85
C ASP A 109 14.64 -23.02 -26.19
N VAL A 110 13.37 -23.34 -25.87
CA VAL A 110 12.98 -24.67 -25.38
C VAL A 110 13.03 -25.75 -26.48
N GLN A 111 12.92 -25.35 -27.75
CA GLN A 111 12.98 -26.26 -28.90
C GLN A 111 14.42 -26.51 -29.37
N ASP A 112 15.37 -25.62 -29.04
CA ASP A 112 16.81 -25.74 -29.31
C ASP A 112 17.54 -26.49 -28.16
N VAL A 113 17.15 -27.75 -27.92
CA VAL A 113 17.83 -28.64 -26.93
C VAL A 113 19.32 -28.87 -27.26
N GLY A 114 19.77 -28.47 -28.46
CA GLY A 114 21.16 -28.57 -28.92
C GLY A 114 22.15 -27.53 -28.37
N LYS A 115 21.69 -26.44 -27.73
CA LYS A 115 22.58 -25.38 -27.18
C LYS A 115 22.92 -25.52 -25.69
N LEU A 116 22.31 -26.48 -24.99
CA LEU A 116 22.60 -26.76 -23.57
C LEU A 116 23.99 -27.39 -23.32
N LEU A 117 24.78 -27.66 -24.37
CA LEU A 117 26.10 -28.32 -24.27
C LEU A 117 27.33 -27.39 -24.42
N MET A 118 27.17 -26.07 -24.50
CA MET A 118 28.31 -25.15 -24.30
C MET A 118 27.97 -24.10 -23.25
N GLY A 119 28.67 -24.18 -22.11
CA GLY A 119 28.42 -23.43 -20.90
C GLY A 119 28.71 -21.93 -21.00
N LEU A 120 27.85 -21.22 -21.72
CA LEU A 120 27.64 -19.78 -21.56
C LEU A 120 26.23 -19.58 -20.99
N GLY A 121 26.09 -19.85 -19.70
CA GLY A 121 24.87 -19.55 -18.96
C GLY A 121 24.64 -18.04 -18.96
N THR A 122 23.76 -17.56 -19.83
CA THR A 122 23.22 -16.21 -19.72
C THR A 122 22.27 -16.18 -18.53
N GLN A 123 22.68 -15.44 -17.50
CA GLN A 123 21.99 -15.20 -16.25
C GLN A 123 20.52 -14.83 -16.48
N GLY A 124 19.61 -15.57 -15.84
CA GLY A 124 18.17 -15.38 -15.94
C GLY A 124 17.63 -14.31 -15.00
N SER A 125 17.79 -13.02 -15.32
CA SER A 125 17.22 -11.90 -14.55
C SER A 125 15.96 -11.25 -15.16
N ASP A 126 15.64 -11.43 -16.44
CA ASP A 126 14.73 -10.49 -17.13
C ASP A 126 13.25 -10.90 -17.14
N LYS A 127 12.89 -11.93 -16.38
CA LYS A 127 11.59 -12.63 -16.47
C LYS A 127 10.36 -11.79 -16.10
N LYS A 128 10.52 -10.60 -15.50
CA LYS A 128 9.41 -9.78 -14.97
C LYS A 128 9.46 -8.29 -15.36
N SER A 129 10.49 -7.83 -16.06
CA SER A 129 10.68 -6.38 -16.25
C SER A 129 9.64 -5.77 -17.21
N SER A 130 9.43 -6.35 -18.40
CA SER A 130 8.61 -5.71 -19.44
C SER A 130 7.12 -5.65 -19.08
N ALA A 131 6.57 -6.75 -18.56
CA ALA A 131 5.17 -6.79 -18.11
C ALA A 131 4.94 -5.86 -16.92
N SER A 132 5.90 -5.78 -15.98
CA SER A 132 5.78 -4.87 -14.85
C SER A 132 5.86 -3.41 -15.26
N ILE A 133 6.71 -3.06 -16.24
CA ILE A 133 6.76 -1.72 -16.83
C ILE A 133 5.43 -1.40 -17.52
N ALA A 134 4.87 -2.32 -18.31
CA ALA A 134 3.58 -2.11 -18.98
C ALA A 134 2.44 -1.87 -17.97
N CYS A 135 2.35 -2.72 -16.93
CA CYS A 135 1.38 -2.54 -15.84
C CYS A 135 1.57 -1.21 -15.10
N TYR A 136 2.82 -0.83 -14.85
CA TYR A 136 3.14 0.42 -14.18
C TYR A 136 2.75 1.64 -15.02
N LEU A 137 3.04 1.65 -16.32
CA LEU A 137 2.61 2.71 -17.23
C LEU A 137 1.08 2.80 -17.31
N ALA A 138 0.39 1.67 -17.48
CA ALA A 138 -1.07 1.63 -17.53
C ALA A 138 -1.71 2.15 -16.23
N GLY A 139 -1.21 1.72 -15.07
CA GLY A 139 -1.67 2.20 -13.76
C GLY A 139 -1.37 3.68 -13.51
N ASN A 140 -0.41 4.27 -14.23
CA ASN A 140 -0.10 5.70 -14.13
C ASN A 140 -0.78 6.56 -15.21
N GLY A 141 -1.71 6.01 -15.99
CA GLY A 141 -2.53 6.78 -16.94
C GLY A 141 -2.02 6.78 -18.38
N ALA A 142 -1.17 5.81 -18.74
CA ALA A 142 -0.91 5.53 -20.15
C ALA A 142 -2.21 5.08 -20.86
N ASP A 143 -2.45 5.62 -22.03
CA ASP A 143 -3.63 5.34 -22.83
C ASP A 143 -3.46 4.03 -23.62
N LEU A 144 -4.43 3.14 -23.46
CA LEU A 144 -4.52 1.84 -24.12
C LEU A 144 -5.21 1.91 -25.48
N THR A 145 -5.76 3.08 -25.85
CA THR A 145 -6.60 3.24 -27.06
C THR A 145 -5.87 3.89 -28.22
N ILE A 146 -4.68 4.46 -27.97
CA ILE A 146 -3.86 5.10 -29.00
C ILE A 146 -3.44 4.05 -30.03
N LYS A 147 -3.61 4.37 -31.31
CA LYS A 147 -3.20 3.50 -32.41
C LYS A 147 -1.88 3.98 -32.99
N ASN A 148 -0.98 3.04 -33.22
CA ASN A 148 0.25 3.30 -33.97
C ASN A 148 -0.02 3.47 -35.48
N LYS A 149 1.02 3.72 -36.27
CA LYS A 149 0.89 3.89 -37.73
C LYS A 149 0.38 2.64 -38.45
N LYS A 150 0.47 1.46 -37.82
CA LYS A 150 -0.09 0.20 -38.32
C LYS A 150 -1.56 0.00 -37.93
N GLY A 151 -2.16 0.96 -37.23
CA GLY A 151 -3.54 0.91 -36.75
C GLY A 151 -3.74 0.00 -35.54
N GLN A 152 -2.66 -0.46 -34.90
CA GLN A 152 -2.68 -1.37 -33.76
C GLN A 152 -2.67 -0.56 -32.47
N THR A 153 -3.48 -0.96 -31.50
CA THR A 153 -3.42 -0.47 -30.12
C THR A 153 -2.32 -1.21 -29.33
N PRO A 154 -1.89 -0.72 -28.14
CA PRO A 154 -0.95 -1.45 -27.31
C PRO A 154 -1.46 -2.86 -26.97
N LEU A 155 -2.77 -3.00 -26.74
CA LEU A 155 -3.39 -4.29 -26.40
C LEU A 155 -3.34 -5.28 -27.58
N ASP A 156 -3.41 -4.80 -28.82
CA ASP A 156 -3.29 -5.66 -30.01
C ASP A 156 -1.87 -6.26 -30.16
N LEU A 157 -0.88 -5.60 -29.55
CA LEU A 157 0.49 -6.11 -29.50
C LEU A 157 0.70 -7.15 -28.39
N CYS A 158 -0.29 -7.43 -27.53
CA CYS A 158 -0.15 -8.36 -26.40
C CYS A 158 -1.01 -9.64 -26.60
N PRO A 159 -0.39 -10.83 -26.81
CA PRO A 159 -1.10 -12.09 -27.00
C PRO A 159 -1.57 -12.71 -25.69
N ASP A 160 -1.05 -12.28 -24.52
CA ASP A 160 -1.45 -12.82 -23.21
C ASP A 160 -2.79 -12.21 -22.75
N PRO A 161 -3.88 -13.00 -22.69
CA PRO A 161 -5.20 -12.50 -22.28
C PRO A 161 -5.25 -12.08 -20.80
N ASN A 162 -4.40 -12.62 -19.94
CA ASN A 162 -4.37 -12.26 -18.52
C ASN A 162 -3.74 -10.89 -18.33
N LEU A 163 -2.64 -10.62 -19.04
CA LEU A 163 -1.98 -9.31 -19.01
C LEU A 163 -2.91 -8.22 -19.58
N CYS A 164 -3.60 -8.49 -20.70
CA CYS A 164 -4.58 -7.56 -21.26
C CYS A 164 -5.72 -7.21 -20.28
N LYS A 165 -6.25 -8.21 -19.56
CA LYS A 165 -7.26 -7.99 -18.51
C LYS A 165 -6.71 -7.15 -17.35
N MET A 166 -5.48 -7.42 -16.92
CA MET A 166 -4.82 -6.64 -15.86
C MET A 166 -4.61 -5.18 -16.28
N LEU A 167 -4.08 -4.93 -17.47
CA LEU A 167 -3.87 -3.57 -18.00
C LEU A 167 -5.17 -2.78 -18.09
N THR A 168 -6.24 -3.44 -18.59
CA THR A 168 -7.56 -2.83 -18.67
C THR A 168 -8.15 -2.52 -17.30
N LYS A 169 -7.90 -3.38 -16.30
CA LYS A 169 -8.32 -3.13 -14.90
C LYS A 169 -7.57 -1.93 -14.31
N CYS A 170 -6.24 -1.89 -14.42
CA CYS A 170 -5.41 -0.79 -13.93
C CYS A 170 -5.76 0.56 -14.56
N HIS A 171 -6.17 0.58 -15.84
CA HIS A 171 -6.60 1.80 -16.52
C HIS A 171 -8.00 2.28 -16.09
N LYS A 172 -8.94 1.36 -15.80
CA LYS A 172 -10.31 1.70 -15.37
C LYS A 172 -10.36 2.28 -13.96
N GLU A 173 -9.50 1.81 -13.06
CA GLU A 173 -9.42 2.33 -11.69
C GLU A 173 -9.07 3.82 -11.66
N LYS A 174 -8.36 4.33 -12.67
CA LYS A 174 -7.99 5.75 -12.78
C LYS A 174 -9.01 6.63 -13.52
N LYS A 175 -9.70 6.09 -14.55
CA LYS A 175 -10.77 6.83 -15.27
C LYS A 175 -12.04 7.06 -14.43
N GLY A 176 -12.20 6.36 -13.30
CA GLY A 176 -13.29 6.57 -12.35
C GLY A 176 -13.10 7.76 -11.40
N GLU A 177 -11.95 8.44 -11.42
CA GLU A 177 -11.61 9.50 -10.44
C GLU A 177 -11.83 10.94 -10.97
N GLU A 178 -12.30 11.14 -12.21
CA GLU A 178 -12.43 12.48 -12.83
C GLU A 178 -13.86 13.07 -12.93
N VAL A 179 -14.89 12.47 -12.30
CA VAL A 179 -16.21 13.13 -12.23
C VAL A 179 -16.76 13.10 -10.80
N GLU A 180 -16.94 14.30 -10.26
CA GLU A 180 -17.59 14.69 -8.99
C GLU A 180 -16.82 14.52 -7.66
N MET A 181 -16.51 15.68 -7.08
CA MET A 181 -16.25 15.89 -5.66
C MET A 181 -17.47 15.44 -4.85
N VAL A 182 -17.29 14.49 -3.92
CA VAL A 182 -17.82 14.40 -2.53
C VAL A 182 -17.55 12.96 -2.04
N PRO A 183 -17.07 12.77 -0.79
CA PRO A 183 -16.47 11.50 -0.38
C PRO A 183 -17.54 10.54 0.13
N GLN A 184 -17.53 9.28 -0.34
CA GLN A 184 -17.97 8.15 0.48
C GLN A 184 -17.60 6.78 -0.09
N ASN A 185 -16.92 6.01 0.78
CA ASN A 185 -16.94 4.55 0.91
C ASN A 185 -16.40 3.69 -0.24
N LEU A 186 -15.08 3.50 -0.26
CA LEU A 186 -14.49 2.28 -0.82
C LEU A 186 -14.40 1.20 0.27
N GLN A 187 -15.29 0.23 0.19
CA GLN A 187 -15.04 -1.10 0.74
C GLN A 187 -14.11 -1.87 -0.21
N ASN A 188 -12.92 -2.18 0.32
CA ASN A 188 -12.12 -3.39 0.07
C ASN A 188 -12.06 -3.95 -1.36
N THR A 189 -10.89 -3.84 -2.00
CA THR A 189 -10.16 -5.02 -2.54
C THR A 189 -8.69 -4.72 -2.83
N ASN A 190 -7.80 -5.20 -1.94
CA ASN A 190 -6.42 -5.68 -2.19
C ASN A 190 -5.43 -4.82 -3.01
N ILE A 191 -4.97 -3.69 -2.45
CA ILE A 191 -3.66 -3.06 -2.75
C ILE A 191 -2.75 -3.21 -1.52
N SER A 192 -2.52 -4.44 -1.04
CA SER A 192 -1.75 -4.69 0.20
C SER A 192 -0.31 -5.18 -0.03
N SER A 193 0.08 -5.59 -1.24
CA SER A 193 1.33 -6.36 -1.39
C SER A 193 2.60 -5.52 -1.66
N THR A 194 2.50 -4.28 -2.13
CA THR A 194 3.70 -3.49 -2.53
C THR A 194 4.15 -2.44 -1.52
N MET A 195 3.33 -2.11 -0.52
CA MET A 195 3.68 -1.16 0.56
C MET A 195 4.29 -1.83 1.79
N ASP A 196 4.14 -3.16 1.91
CA ASP A 196 4.64 -3.95 3.03
C ASP A 196 6.12 -4.34 2.90
N GLU A 197 6.74 -4.22 1.72
CA GLU A 197 8.10 -4.70 1.46
C GLU A 197 9.20 -3.73 1.90
N CYS A 198 10.27 -4.25 2.51
CA CYS A 198 11.44 -3.50 2.96
C CYS A 198 12.10 -2.75 1.80
N LEU A 199 12.31 -1.43 1.95
CA LEU A 199 12.96 -0.59 0.93
C LEU A 199 14.44 -0.91 0.68
N VAL A 200 15.05 -1.80 1.47
CA VAL A 200 16.46 -2.18 1.36
C VAL A 200 16.64 -3.54 0.70
N CYS A 201 15.89 -4.56 1.13
CA CYS A 201 16.06 -5.92 0.63
C CYS A 201 14.91 -6.39 -0.27
N SER A 202 13.77 -5.69 -0.32
CA SER A 202 12.55 -6.10 -1.04
C SER A 202 11.97 -7.48 -0.68
N ASP A 203 12.64 -8.25 0.18
CA ASP A 203 12.27 -9.64 0.49
C ASP A 203 11.49 -9.81 1.80
N ALA A 204 11.60 -8.85 2.73
CA ALA A 204 11.02 -8.95 4.07
C ALA A 204 10.05 -7.80 4.35
N LYS A 205 9.09 -8.02 5.25
CA LYS A 205 8.13 -6.98 5.61
C LYS A 205 8.76 -5.84 6.41
N ARG A 206 8.22 -4.62 6.25
CA ARG A 206 8.55 -3.45 7.07
C ARG A 206 8.03 -3.66 8.48
N ASP A 207 8.93 -3.86 9.44
CA ASP A 207 8.63 -4.09 10.85
C ASP A 207 9.48 -3.22 11.79
N MET A 208 10.20 -2.23 11.25
CA MET A 208 11.06 -1.35 12.05
C MET A 208 10.59 0.11 12.03
N LEU A 209 10.24 0.63 13.20
CA LEU A 209 9.92 2.02 13.46
C LEU A 209 11.19 2.81 13.81
N PHE A 210 11.43 3.90 13.09
CA PHE A 210 12.55 4.82 13.33
C PHE A 210 12.13 6.04 14.14
N GLN A 211 12.88 6.38 15.19
CA GLN A 211 12.70 7.61 15.97
C GLN A 211 13.85 8.59 15.68
N PRO A 212 13.59 9.91 15.67
CA PRO A 212 12.37 10.59 16.12
C PRO A 212 11.27 10.71 15.05
N CYS A 213 11.57 10.34 13.80
CA CYS A 213 10.70 10.62 12.67
C CYS A 213 9.39 9.82 12.61
N GLY A 214 9.28 8.71 13.35
CA GLY A 214 8.10 7.84 13.40
C GLY A 214 7.85 7.03 12.13
N HIS A 215 8.82 6.92 11.23
CA HIS A 215 8.64 6.25 9.94
C HIS A 215 9.00 4.76 9.99
N VAL A 216 8.28 3.95 9.19
CA VAL A 216 8.55 2.52 9.02
C VAL A 216 9.01 2.26 7.59
N SER A 217 10.30 2.02 7.39
CA SER A 217 10.88 1.96 6.04
C SER A 217 11.64 0.68 5.70
N CYS A 218 12.01 -0.15 6.69
CA CYS A 218 12.75 -1.38 6.44
C CYS A 218 12.38 -2.49 7.42
N CYS A 219 12.89 -3.69 7.13
CA CYS A 219 12.82 -4.83 8.04
C CYS A 219 13.89 -4.74 9.14
N SER A 220 13.70 -5.51 10.21
CA SER A 220 14.59 -5.65 11.36
C SER A 220 16.00 -6.13 10.98
N ALA A 221 16.13 -6.95 9.93
CA ALA A 221 17.44 -7.38 9.41
C ALA A 221 18.21 -6.25 8.70
N CYS A 222 17.50 -5.32 8.05
CA CYS A 222 18.11 -4.21 7.31
C CYS A 222 18.33 -2.96 8.19
N ALA A 223 17.54 -2.81 9.26
CA ALA A 223 17.58 -1.64 10.13
C ALA A 223 18.96 -1.26 10.72
N PRO A 224 19.86 -2.21 11.07
CA PRO A 224 21.20 -1.87 11.56
C PRO A 224 22.08 -1.13 10.54
N ARG A 225 21.84 -1.33 9.25
CA ARG A 225 22.61 -0.71 8.15
C ARG A 225 22.11 0.71 7.81
N VAL A 226 20.93 1.09 8.33
CA VAL A 226 20.26 2.35 8.01
C VAL A 226 20.63 3.41 9.06
N LYS A 227 21.42 4.41 8.66
CA LYS A 227 21.82 5.56 9.51
C LYS A 227 20.86 6.76 9.41
N LYS A 228 20.16 6.90 8.29
CA LYS A 228 19.16 7.95 8.02
C LYS A 228 17.89 7.30 7.50
N CYS A 229 16.72 7.80 7.91
CA CYS A 229 15.42 7.30 7.45
C CYS A 229 15.32 7.38 5.92
N LEU A 230 14.85 6.32 5.28
CA LEU A 230 14.74 6.26 3.81
C LEU A 230 13.57 7.09 3.26
N ILE A 231 12.65 7.52 4.12
CA ILE A 231 11.48 8.33 3.76
C ILE A 231 11.79 9.83 3.94
N CYS A 232 12.15 10.26 5.14
CA CYS A 232 12.36 11.68 5.46
C CYS A 232 13.83 12.13 5.52
N ARG A 233 14.80 11.22 5.35
CA ARG A 233 16.26 11.48 5.44
C ARG A 233 16.76 11.98 6.81
N GLU A 234 15.91 11.98 7.84
CA GLU A 234 16.28 12.32 9.21
C GLU A 234 17.21 11.25 9.82
N SER A 235 18.15 11.65 10.68
CA SER A 235 19.08 10.73 11.35
C SER A 235 18.34 9.83 12.33
N VAL A 236 18.62 8.52 12.27
CA VAL A 236 17.97 7.53 13.14
C VAL A 236 18.62 7.52 14.52
N ILE A 237 17.86 7.90 15.55
CA ILE A 237 18.32 7.91 16.95
C ILE A 237 18.02 6.57 17.63
N SER A 238 16.77 6.10 17.55
CA SER A 238 16.37 4.80 18.10
C SER A 238 15.53 4.01 17.08
N ARG A 239 15.53 2.69 17.26
CA ARG A 239 14.88 1.74 16.37
C ARG A 239 14.01 0.83 17.23
N ILE A 240 12.73 0.75 16.93
CA ILE A 240 11.77 -0.08 17.67
C ILE A 240 11.19 -1.10 16.69
N LYS A 241 11.20 -2.38 17.06
CA LYS A 241 10.54 -3.42 16.29
C LYS A 241 9.04 -3.37 16.55
N ILE A 242 8.24 -3.47 15.50
CA ILE A 242 6.79 -3.46 15.58
C ILE A 242 6.31 -4.87 15.92
N GLU A 243 5.71 -4.99 17.09
CA GLU A 243 5.19 -6.25 17.63
C GLU A 243 3.67 -6.33 17.48
N GLU A 244 3.10 -7.43 17.96
CA GLU A 244 1.66 -7.64 18.01
C GLU A 244 0.99 -6.58 18.89
N CYS A 245 -0.30 -6.34 18.64
CA CYS A 245 -1.09 -5.38 19.38
C CYS A 245 -1.21 -5.86 20.83
N MET A 246 -0.77 -5.06 21.78
CA MET A 246 -0.81 -5.45 23.20
C MET A 246 -2.22 -5.46 23.81
N VAL A 247 -3.24 -5.03 23.05
CA VAL A 247 -4.63 -4.97 23.50
C VAL A 247 -5.38 -6.23 23.09
N CYS A 248 -5.29 -6.64 21.82
CA CYS A 248 -5.99 -7.82 21.33
C CYS A 248 -5.09 -9.05 21.11
N SER A 249 -3.76 -8.89 21.07
CA SER A 249 -2.78 -9.94 20.74
C SER A 249 -2.96 -10.66 19.39
N ASP A 250 -4.03 -10.37 18.66
CA ASP A 250 -4.40 -11.09 17.43
C ASP A 250 -3.92 -10.40 16.14
N LYS A 251 -3.66 -9.09 16.19
CA LYS A 251 -3.29 -8.26 15.04
C LYS A 251 -1.98 -7.55 15.29
N LYS A 252 -1.22 -7.24 14.24
CA LYS A 252 -0.01 -6.40 14.37
C LYS A 252 -0.35 -4.99 14.81
N SER A 253 0.53 -4.38 15.61
CA SER A 253 0.45 -2.96 15.93
C SER A 253 0.64 -2.14 14.65
N SER A 254 -0.29 -1.23 14.36
CA SER A 254 -0.32 -0.47 13.12
C SER A 254 -0.61 1.01 13.32
N VAL A 255 -0.66 1.49 14.56
CA VAL A 255 -0.97 2.90 14.87
C VAL A 255 0.13 3.49 15.76
N LEU A 256 0.74 4.57 15.29
CA LEU A 256 1.69 5.39 16.03
C LEU A 256 0.95 6.48 16.81
N PHE A 257 1.19 6.55 18.12
CA PHE A 257 0.61 7.57 18.99
C PHE A 257 1.56 8.76 19.15
N LYS A 258 1.05 9.99 18.98
CA LYS A 258 1.75 11.22 19.36
C LYS A 258 1.10 11.85 20.60
N PRO A 259 1.89 12.50 21.48
CA PRO A 259 3.32 12.80 21.35
C PRO A 259 4.28 11.66 21.74
N CYS A 260 3.78 10.55 22.30
CA CYS A 260 4.63 9.55 22.95
C CYS A 260 5.48 8.67 22.01
N GLY A 261 5.20 8.64 20.71
CA GLY A 261 5.98 7.91 19.70
C GLY A 261 5.85 6.38 19.74
N HIS A 262 4.90 5.84 20.52
CA HIS A 262 4.70 4.39 20.66
C HIS A 262 3.76 3.84 19.60
N MET A 263 4.06 2.64 19.10
CA MET A 263 3.21 1.89 18.17
C MET A 263 2.87 0.53 18.79
N CYS A 264 1.76 0.48 19.54
CA CYS A 264 1.40 -0.68 20.36
C CYS A 264 -0.04 -1.18 20.19
N ALA A 265 -0.81 -0.55 19.31
CA ALA A 265 -2.20 -0.90 19.05
C ALA A 265 -2.44 -1.12 17.55
N CYS A 266 -3.33 -2.05 17.21
CA CYS A 266 -3.92 -2.15 15.88
C CYS A 266 -5.00 -1.07 15.69
N GLU A 267 -5.43 -0.82 14.46
CA GLU A 267 -6.43 0.21 14.13
C GLU A 267 -7.71 0.10 14.95
N SER A 268 -8.25 -1.10 15.13
CA SER A 268 -9.49 -1.30 15.91
C SER A 268 -9.29 -1.02 17.41
N CYS A 269 -8.14 -1.39 17.97
CA CYS A 269 -7.87 -1.15 19.38
C CYS A 269 -7.45 0.30 19.66
N ALA A 270 -6.83 0.98 18.70
CA ALA A 270 -6.43 2.37 18.85
C ALA A 270 -7.65 3.31 19.02
N GLN A 271 -8.75 3.06 18.32
CA GLN A 271 -9.96 3.90 18.34
C GLN A 271 -10.59 4.05 19.73
N ILE A 272 -10.44 3.06 20.61
CA ILE A 272 -10.99 3.09 21.98
C ILE A 272 -10.01 3.66 23.01
N MET A 273 -8.77 3.96 22.62
CA MET A 273 -7.72 4.38 23.54
C MET A 273 -7.62 5.90 23.63
N LYS A 274 -7.80 6.44 24.85
CA LYS A 274 -7.51 7.86 25.15
C LYS A 274 -6.10 8.08 25.71
N LYS A 275 -5.45 7.01 26.21
CA LYS A 275 -4.08 7.02 26.76
C LYS A 275 -3.28 5.84 26.22
N CYS A 276 -1.98 6.05 25.99
CA CYS A 276 -1.07 5.02 25.52
C CYS A 276 -0.88 3.96 26.62
N VAL A 277 -1.05 2.68 26.28
CA VAL A 277 -0.91 1.57 27.24
C VAL A 277 0.53 1.40 27.76
N MET A 278 1.54 1.81 26.98
CA MET A 278 2.96 1.71 27.37
C MET A 278 3.38 2.76 28.39
N CYS A 279 3.03 4.02 28.13
CA CYS A 279 3.56 5.17 28.90
C CYS A 279 2.48 5.95 29.66
N ARG A 280 1.20 5.55 29.54
CA ARG A 280 0.02 6.23 30.11
C ARG A 280 -0.16 7.70 29.67
N ALA A 281 0.63 8.18 28.71
CA ALA A 281 0.50 9.51 28.13
C ALA A 281 -0.82 9.65 27.37
N GLN A 282 -1.39 10.85 27.40
CA GLN A 282 -2.58 11.20 26.63
C GLN A 282 -2.27 11.14 25.13
N ILE A 283 -3.17 10.53 24.36
CA ILE A 283 -3.01 10.41 22.90
C ILE A 283 -3.66 11.63 22.26
N GLU A 284 -2.87 12.44 21.57
CA GLU A 284 -3.34 13.62 20.84
C GLU A 284 -3.59 13.28 19.37
N LEU A 285 -2.67 12.53 18.75
CA LEU A 285 -2.77 12.13 17.35
C LEU A 285 -2.52 10.63 17.19
N MET A 286 -3.30 10.01 16.33
CA MET A 286 -3.13 8.63 15.89
C MET A 286 -2.72 8.62 14.42
N VAL A 287 -1.51 8.13 14.14
CA VAL A 287 -0.96 8.06 12.79
C VAL A 287 -0.90 6.59 12.35
N PRO A 288 -1.70 6.18 11.35
CA PRO A 288 -1.66 4.82 10.81
C PRO A 288 -0.28 4.47 10.22
N MET A 289 0.04 3.18 10.22
CA MET A 289 1.29 2.63 9.69
C MET A 289 1.44 2.89 8.19
N THR A 290 0.32 3.01 7.47
CA THR A 290 0.28 3.41 6.06
C THR A 290 0.91 4.80 5.86
N VAL A 291 0.56 5.76 6.71
CA VAL A 291 1.16 7.12 6.73
C VAL A 291 2.62 7.07 7.16
N CYS A 292 2.92 6.29 8.21
CA CYS A 292 4.30 6.11 8.69
C CYS A 292 5.21 5.44 7.65
N SER A 293 4.64 4.71 6.70
CA SER A 293 5.36 4.02 5.61
C SER A 293 5.48 4.85 4.33
N GLY A 294 5.06 6.13 4.37
CA GLY A 294 5.10 7.05 3.23
C GLY A 294 3.88 6.96 2.31
N GLY A 295 2.81 6.29 2.74
CA GLY A 295 1.51 6.28 2.07
C GLY A 295 0.64 7.47 2.45
N LEU A 296 -0.41 7.71 1.67
CA LEU A 296 -1.47 8.67 2.02
C LEU A 296 -2.42 8.04 3.05
N GLY A 297 -2.77 8.77 4.10
CA GLY A 297 -3.73 8.31 5.10
C GLY A 297 -4.16 9.44 6.04
N THR A 298 -5.37 9.33 6.57
CA THR A 298 -5.95 10.35 7.44
C THR A 298 -5.32 10.28 8.83
N ILE A 299 -4.79 11.41 9.31
CA ILE A 299 -4.34 11.57 10.69
C ILE A 299 -5.58 11.85 11.53
N CYS A 300 -5.86 11.00 12.52
CA CYS A 300 -6.98 11.23 13.43
C CYS A 300 -6.53 12.10 14.60
N GLU A 301 -7.11 13.29 14.72
CA GLU A 301 -6.97 14.14 15.90
C GLU A 301 -7.96 13.72 16.96
N VAL A 302 -7.46 13.39 18.16
CA VAL A 302 -8.31 13.12 19.32
C VAL A 302 -8.71 14.47 19.90
N LYS A 303 -9.86 15.00 19.48
CA LYS A 303 -10.39 16.24 20.09
C LYS A 303 -10.68 16.00 21.57
N PRO A 304 -10.24 16.88 22.48
CA PRO A 304 -10.71 16.84 23.85
C PRO A 304 -12.21 17.17 23.85
N GLU A 305 -13.05 16.23 24.28
CA GLU A 305 -14.42 16.56 24.68
C GLU A 305 -14.32 17.53 25.86
N VAL A 306 -14.70 18.79 25.63
CA VAL A 306 -14.87 19.79 26.68
C VAL A 306 -15.98 19.28 27.60
N GLU A 307 -15.63 19.12 28.87
CA GLU A 307 -16.56 18.84 29.96
C GLU A 307 -17.65 19.93 29.98
N ILE A 308 -18.91 19.54 29.78
CA ILE A 308 -20.05 20.35 30.17
C ILE A 308 -20.58 19.73 31.46
N GLU A 309 -20.32 20.40 32.58
CA GLU A 309 -20.95 20.10 33.86
C GLU A 309 -22.47 20.29 33.79
N PRO A 310 -23.26 19.56 34.61
CA PRO A 310 -24.70 19.49 34.48
C PRO A 310 -25.40 20.64 35.22
N THR A 311 -26.37 21.27 34.58
CA THR A 311 -27.42 22.04 35.29
C THR A 311 -28.80 21.53 34.89
N PRO A 312 -29.72 21.29 35.85
CA PRO A 312 -31.00 20.63 35.60
C PRO A 312 -32.12 21.65 35.38
N SER A 313 -33.03 21.37 34.45
CA SER A 313 -34.40 21.88 34.53
C SER A 313 -35.32 21.14 33.54
N THR A 314 -36.11 20.23 34.11
CA THR A 314 -37.57 20.06 33.96
C THR A 314 -38.27 20.21 32.60
N SER A 315 -39.18 19.24 32.43
CA SER A 315 -40.51 19.29 31.81
C SER A 315 -40.63 19.37 30.29
N ASP A 316 -41.22 18.27 29.79
CA ASP A 316 -42.21 18.17 28.72
C ASP A 316 -41.84 18.67 27.32
N ILE A 317 -42.07 17.83 26.31
CA ILE A 317 -42.95 18.13 25.17
C ILE A 317 -43.08 16.91 24.25
N ASN A 318 -44.36 16.58 24.05
CA ASN A 318 -45.02 15.92 22.93
C ASN A 318 -44.22 15.71 21.63
N ASN A 319 -44.34 14.47 21.13
CA ASN A 319 -44.95 14.12 19.85
C ASN A 319 -45.03 15.24 18.78
N GLN A 320 -44.19 15.13 17.75
CA GLN A 320 -44.55 15.40 16.36
C GLN A 320 -43.48 14.76 15.46
N GLY A 321 -43.81 13.65 14.81
CA GLY A 321 -43.03 13.16 13.68
C GLY A 321 -43.27 14.01 12.44
N PRO A 322 -42.42 13.87 11.42
CA PRO A 322 -42.93 13.84 10.06
C PRO A 322 -42.45 12.59 9.31
N VAL A 323 -43.46 11.81 8.90
CA VAL A 323 -43.68 11.26 7.56
C VAL A 323 -42.47 10.82 6.73
N MET A 324 -42.34 9.49 6.67
CA MET A 324 -41.98 8.61 5.54
C MET A 324 -41.22 9.20 4.34
N ASN A 325 -40.09 8.56 4.02
CA ASN A 325 -39.78 8.25 2.62
C ASN A 325 -39.51 6.74 2.48
N ASN A 326 -40.44 6.06 1.79
CA ASN A 326 -40.39 4.63 1.50
C ASN A 326 -39.40 4.40 0.35
N GLY A 327 -38.21 3.91 0.68
CA GLY A 327 -37.35 3.19 -0.25
C GLY A 327 -37.14 1.80 0.31
N ASN A 328 -37.61 0.76 -0.40
CA ASN A 328 -37.47 -0.66 -0.10
C ASN A 328 -36.13 -0.98 0.61
N ARG A 329 -36.16 -1.07 1.93
CA ARG A 329 -35.12 -1.73 2.73
C ARG A 329 -35.58 -3.16 2.88
N ASP A 330 -34.74 -4.10 2.46
CA ASP A 330 -34.92 -5.53 2.74
C ASP A 330 -34.91 -5.77 4.25
N THR A 331 -36.04 -5.52 4.90
CA THR A 331 -36.26 -5.73 6.34
C THR A 331 -35.96 -7.18 6.73
N SER A 332 -36.10 -8.12 5.79
CA SER A 332 -35.74 -9.52 5.97
C SER A 332 -34.24 -9.73 6.21
N ASN A 333 -33.37 -9.04 5.47
CA ASN A 333 -31.92 -9.18 5.61
C ASN A 333 -31.41 -8.54 6.90
N ASP A 334 -32.01 -7.42 7.33
CA ASP A 334 -31.64 -6.75 8.57
C ASP A 334 -32.14 -7.52 9.81
N ILE A 335 -33.33 -8.12 9.75
CA ILE A 335 -33.84 -9.02 10.80
C ILE A 335 -32.92 -10.26 10.93
N GLN A 336 -32.48 -10.86 9.82
CA GLN A 336 -31.55 -11.99 9.86
C GLN A 336 -30.19 -11.61 10.46
N LYS A 337 -29.62 -10.45 10.09
CA LYS A 337 -28.37 -9.96 10.67
C LYS A 337 -28.48 -9.71 12.17
N LEU A 338 -29.57 -9.12 12.63
CA LEU A 338 -29.81 -8.88 14.05
C LEU A 338 -30.03 -10.18 14.83
N GLN A 339 -30.74 -11.15 14.24
CA GLN A 339 -30.89 -12.49 14.82
C GLN A 339 -29.56 -13.21 14.93
N GLN A 340 -28.69 -13.11 13.92
CA GLN A 340 -27.35 -13.68 13.96
C GLN A 340 -26.49 -13.02 15.04
N GLN A 341 -26.49 -11.69 15.14
CA GLN A 341 -25.75 -10.97 16.19
C GLN A 341 -26.22 -11.34 17.60
N LEU A 342 -27.54 -11.49 17.79
CA LEU A 342 -28.10 -11.97 19.06
C LEU A 342 -27.66 -13.40 19.40
N GLN A 343 -27.54 -14.27 18.39
CA GLN A 343 -27.07 -15.64 18.56
C GLN A 343 -25.57 -15.68 18.93
N ASP A 344 -24.74 -14.90 18.25
CA ASP A 344 -23.29 -14.82 18.52
C ASP A 344 -23.01 -14.30 19.94
N ILE A 345 -23.78 -13.29 20.40
CA ILE A 345 -23.67 -12.75 21.76
C ILE A 345 -24.13 -13.80 22.79
N LYS A 346 -25.18 -14.57 22.51
CA LYS A 346 -25.61 -15.67 23.39
C LYS A 346 -24.53 -16.74 23.51
N GLU A 347 -23.93 -17.17 22.41
CA GLU A 347 -22.86 -18.17 22.44
C GLU A 347 -21.61 -17.70 23.19
N GLN A 348 -21.25 -16.41 23.06
CA GLN A 348 -20.11 -15.84 23.79
C GLN A 348 -20.35 -15.72 25.30
N THR A 349 -21.61 -15.51 25.72
CA THR A 349 -21.96 -15.29 27.12
C THR A 349 -22.43 -16.54 27.84
N MET A 350 -22.80 -17.62 27.14
CA MET A 350 -23.25 -18.88 27.74
C MET A 350 -22.10 -19.83 28.11
N CYS A 351 -22.31 -20.58 29.19
CA CYS A 351 -21.38 -21.55 29.73
C CYS A 351 -21.15 -22.66 28.69
N PRO A 352 -19.89 -22.92 28.28
CA PRO A 352 -19.58 -23.90 27.24
C PRO A 352 -19.85 -25.35 27.66
N VAL A 353 -20.11 -25.60 28.95
CA VAL A 353 -20.35 -26.95 29.49
C VAL A 353 -21.84 -27.27 29.53
N CYS A 354 -22.66 -26.41 30.12
CA CYS A 354 -24.11 -26.68 30.21
C CYS A 354 -24.93 -26.02 29.10
N LEU A 355 -24.38 -25.05 28.36
CA LEU A 355 -25.07 -24.25 27.33
C LEU A 355 -26.33 -23.50 27.80
N ASP A 356 -26.76 -23.67 29.05
CA ASP A 356 -28.02 -23.12 29.57
C ASP A 356 -27.82 -21.90 30.49
N ARG A 357 -26.63 -21.71 31.05
CA ARG A 357 -26.35 -20.66 32.06
C ARG A 357 -25.28 -19.71 31.56
N LEU A 358 -25.36 -18.44 31.95
CA LEU A 358 -24.33 -17.45 31.61
C LEU A 358 -23.01 -17.69 32.36
N LYS A 359 -21.89 -17.28 31.76
CA LYS A 359 -20.54 -17.33 32.33
C LYS A 359 -20.41 -16.31 33.48
N ASN A 360 -20.68 -16.73 34.70
CA ASN A 360 -20.56 -15.89 35.90
C ASN A 360 -19.32 -16.18 36.75
N MET A 361 -18.41 -17.03 36.27
CA MET A 361 -17.18 -17.38 36.95
C MET A 361 -16.03 -17.49 35.96
N ILE A 362 -14.86 -16.99 36.31
CA ILE A 362 -13.62 -17.08 35.53
C ILE A 362 -12.53 -17.76 36.35
N PHE A 363 -11.76 -18.64 35.70
CA PHE A 363 -10.54 -19.21 36.26
C PHE A 363 -9.33 -18.29 36.01
N LEU A 364 -8.24 -18.45 36.77
CA LEU A 364 -7.00 -17.68 36.53
C LEU A 364 -6.44 -17.81 35.10
N CYS A 365 -6.76 -18.89 34.39
CA CYS A 365 -6.39 -19.04 32.99
C CYS A 365 -7.18 -18.15 32.02
N GLY A 366 -8.13 -17.33 32.51
CA GLY A 366 -8.94 -16.40 31.72
C GLY A 366 -10.23 -17.00 31.14
N HIS A 367 -10.46 -18.30 31.30
CA HIS A 367 -11.64 -18.97 30.76
C HIS A 367 -12.84 -18.93 31.71
N GLY A 368 -14.01 -18.62 31.17
CA GLY A 368 -15.25 -18.44 31.93
C GLY A 368 -16.25 -19.59 31.79
N LEU A 369 -16.88 -19.96 32.90
CA LEU A 369 -17.97 -20.94 33.03
C LEU A 369 -19.07 -20.38 33.92
N CYS A 370 -20.22 -21.06 33.98
CA CYS A 370 -21.14 -20.81 35.07
C CYS A 370 -20.60 -21.44 36.37
N GLN A 371 -20.94 -20.84 37.51
CA GLN A 371 -20.52 -21.26 38.85
C GLN A 371 -20.79 -22.75 39.09
N MET A 372 -22.02 -23.20 38.79
CA MET A 372 -22.41 -24.61 38.96
C MET A 372 -21.53 -25.59 38.18
N CYS A 373 -21.11 -25.23 36.97
CA CYS A 373 -20.25 -26.09 36.17
C CYS A 373 -18.79 -26.01 36.61
N GLY A 374 -18.26 -24.83 36.94
CA GLY A 374 -16.85 -24.71 37.27
C GLY A 374 -16.48 -25.05 38.72
N ASP A 375 -17.45 -25.12 39.63
CA ASP A 375 -17.22 -25.57 41.02
C ASP A 375 -16.87 -27.06 41.08
N GLN A 376 -17.39 -27.86 40.14
CA GLN A 376 -17.13 -29.30 40.05
C GLN A 376 -15.85 -29.65 39.26
N MET A 377 -15.19 -28.65 38.67
CA MET A 377 -14.06 -28.87 37.76
C MET A 377 -12.73 -28.66 38.48
N SER A 378 -11.87 -29.68 38.46
CA SER A 378 -10.47 -29.60 38.90
C SER A 378 -9.55 -29.01 37.83
N GLU A 379 -9.93 -29.11 36.55
CA GLU A 379 -9.19 -28.61 35.40
C GLU A 379 -10.10 -27.78 34.49
N CYS A 380 -9.53 -26.74 33.86
CA CYS A 380 -10.27 -25.93 32.91
C CYS A 380 -10.64 -26.75 31.67
N PRO A 381 -11.93 -26.84 31.28
CA PRO A 381 -12.34 -27.64 30.12
C PRO A 381 -11.85 -27.08 28.78
N ILE A 382 -11.48 -25.79 28.73
CA ILE A 382 -10.99 -25.15 27.50
C ILE A 382 -9.47 -25.34 27.35
N CYS A 383 -8.68 -25.11 28.39
CA CYS A 383 -7.22 -25.12 28.30
C CYS A 383 -6.51 -26.23 29.10
N ARG A 384 -7.27 -27.11 29.78
CA ARG A 384 -6.80 -28.27 30.58
C ARG A 384 -5.77 -27.92 31.66
N LYS A 385 -5.72 -26.66 32.10
CA LYS A 385 -4.89 -26.23 33.22
C LYS A 385 -5.63 -26.48 34.53
N ALA A 386 -4.91 -26.90 35.58
CA ALA A 386 -5.47 -27.08 36.91
C ALA A 386 -6.10 -25.76 37.42
N VAL A 387 -7.25 -25.86 38.07
CA VAL A 387 -7.99 -24.70 38.58
C VAL A 387 -7.43 -24.28 39.93
N GLU A 388 -6.52 -23.31 39.93
CA GLU A 388 -5.88 -22.78 41.15
C GLU A 388 -6.76 -21.76 41.90
N LYS A 389 -7.53 -20.94 41.19
CA LYS A 389 -8.43 -19.95 41.79
C LYS A 389 -9.63 -19.68 40.88
N ARG A 390 -10.79 -19.51 41.53
CA ARG A 390 -12.10 -19.22 40.93
C ARG A 390 -12.52 -17.80 41.30
N ILE A 391 -12.89 -17.00 40.32
CA ILE A 391 -13.32 -15.61 40.50
C ILE A 391 -14.75 -15.49 39.98
N LEU A 392 -15.70 -15.19 40.86
CA LEU A 392 -17.08 -14.91 40.47
C LEU A 392 -17.18 -13.48 39.93
N LEU A 393 -17.84 -13.30 38.80
CA LEU A 393 -17.90 -12.01 38.11
C LEU A 393 -19.05 -11.09 38.57
N TYR A 394 -19.99 -11.60 39.37
CA TYR A 394 -21.09 -10.83 39.95
C TYR A 394 -21.73 -11.59 41.11
#